data_AF-A0A3S4ZN22-F1
#
_entry.id   AF-A0A3S4ZN22-F1
#
_cell.length_a   1.000
_cell.length_b   1.000
_cell.length_c   1.000
_cell.angle_alpha   90.00
_cell.angle_beta   90.00
_cell.angle_gamma   90.00
#
_symmetry.space_group_name_H-M   'P 1'
#
loop_
_entity.id
_entity.type
_entity.pdbx_description
1 polymer ?
#
loop_
_entity_poly.entity_id
_entity_poly.type
_entity_poly.pdbx_seq_one_letter_code
_entity_poly.pdbx_strand_id
1 'polypeptide(L)'
;MDFNKESRIFPIAVIREGRLKTQQQGMTLLEILIAMFVLTVGVLALLATQLQTVVAVREAEGQTIVAQAAQNLIEGMAINPVLCKNSIPGCEDVMLPGDSDDLIRRRNDAFRPQLKVNSKSETLSYRFSNPIKVRSCSKNAWCKKNKTDLNKRQILEDHLGKFEDTLFKGLPEADIYYIICNDKSGVKPTINNNVMQPNCNGGAKDPISIKVAWQQNVERSDGSGKVVYSYQVRVAE
;
A
#
# COMPACT_ATOMS: atom_id res chain seq x y z
N MET A 1 18.26 -25.85 -78.28
CA MET A 1 19.29 -26.57 -79.04
C MET A 1 20.24 -25.55 -79.61
N ASP A 2 21.52 -25.82 -79.36
CA ASP A 2 22.71 -25.38 -80.05
C ASP A 2 23.25 -23.94 -79.96
N PHE A 3 24.53 -23.97 -79.58
CA PHE A 3 25.60 -22.99 -79.59
C PHE A 3 25.99 -22.57 -81.02
N ASN A 4 26.91 -21.59 -81.06
CA ASN A 4 27.85 -21.21 -82.13
C ASN A 4 27.32 -20.19 -83.16
N LYS A 5 28.08 -19.19 -83.62
CA LYS A 5 29.47 -18.74 -83.42
C LYS A 5 29.60 -17.46 -84.26
N GLU A 6 30.27 -16.41 -83.81
CA GLU A 6 31.04 -15.54 -84.71
C GLU A 6 32.13 -14.83 -83.89
N SER A 7 33.28 -14.70 -84.51
CA SER A 7 34.58 -14.36 -83.92
C SER A 7 35.17 -13.12 -84.58
N ARG A 8 36.14 -12.48 -83.88
CA ARG A 8 37.17 -11.50 -84.34
C ARG A 8 36.78 -10.01 -84.18
N ILE A 9 37.63 -9.02 -83.87
CA ILE A 9 38.98 -8.83 -83.26
C ILE A 9 39.20 -7.28 -83.16
N PHE A 10 39.71 -6.77 -82.02
CA PHE A 10 40.49 -5.52 -81.69
C PHE A 10 40.10 -4.12 -82.27
N PRO A 11 40.43 -2.94 -81.65
CA PRO A 11 41.52 -2.68 -80.69
C PRO A 11 41.22 -1.77 -79.47
N ILE A 12 42.27 -1.64 -78.67
CA ILE A 12 42.52 -0.82 -77.49
C ILE A 12 42.07 0.63 -77.66
N ALA A 13 41.19 1.11 -76.77
CA ALA A 13 41.02 2.53 -76.48
C ALA A 13 41.28 2.74 -74.98
N VAL A 14 42.40 3.40 -74.71
CA VAL A 14 42.86 3.86 -73.40
C VAL A 14 41.81 4.80 -72.80
N ILE A 15 41.07 4.34 -71.79
CA ILE A 15 40.29 5.25 -70.93
C ILE A 15 41.02 5.35 -69.58
N ARG A 16 41.77 6.46 -69.51
CA ARG A 16 42.32 7.15 -68.35
C ARG A 16 41.67 6.71 -67.04
N GLU A 17 42.48 6.16 -66.12
CA GLU A 17 42.10 5.98 -64.72
C GLU A 17 41.74 7.32 -64.08
N GLY A 18 40.46 7.68 -64.14
CA GLY A 18 39.84 8.62 -63.21
C GLY A 18 39.65 7.91 -61.88
N ARG A 19 40.74 7.76 -61.13
CA ARG A 19 40.72 7.22 -59.76
C ARG A 19 39.86 8.14 -58.90
N LEU A 20 38.60 7.76 -58.68
CA LEU A 20 37.79 8.29 -57.58
C LEU A 20 38.56 8.01 -56.30
N LYS A 21 39.20 9.05 -55.77
CA LYS A 21 39.82 9.04 -54.45
C LYS A 21 38.66 8.98 -53.45
N THR A 22 38.15 7.78 -53.17
CA THR A 22 37.41 7.56 -51.94
C THR A 22 38.39 7.88 -50.83
N GLN A 23 38.26 9.08 -50.26
CA GLN A 23 38.90 9.42 -49.01
C GLN A 23 38.28 8.50 -47.98
N GLN A 24 38.90 7.33 -47.80
CA GLN A 24 38.59 6.39 -46.76
C GLN A 24 38.88 7.14 -45.45
N GLN A 25 37.86 7.80 -44.91
CA GLN A 25 37.89 8.31 -43.54
C GLN A 25 38.01 7.07 -42.66
N GLY A 26 39.25 6.71 -42.29
CA GLY A 26 39.47 5.70 -41.27
C GLY A 26 38.77 6.15 -40.01
N MET A 27 37.98 5.25 -39.39
CA MET A 27 37.36 5.47 -38.08
C MET A 27 38.45 5.99 -37.14
N THR A 28 38.32 7.24 -36.72
CA THR A 28 39.32 7.84 -35.83
C THR A 28 39.19 7.17 -34.47
N LEU A 29 40.32 6.81 -33.85
CA LEU A 29 40.32 6.16 -32.52
C LEU A 29 39.62 7.04 -31.47
N LEU A 30 39.67 8.37 -31.65
CA LEU A 30 38.95 9.36 -30.86
C LEU A 30 37.43 9.16 -30.89
N GLU A 31 36.85 8.88 -32.05
CA GLU A 31 35.41 8.70 -32.21
C GLU A 31 34.91 7.47 -31.43
N ILE A 32 35.69 6.39 -31.44
CA ILE A 32 35.40 5.18 -30.65
C ILE A 32 35.52 5.48 -29.15
N LEU A 33 36.54 6.24 -28.75
CA LEU A 33 36.76 6.58 -27.35
C LEU A 33 35.64 7.48 -26.80
N ILE A 34 35.20 8.47 -27.58
CA ILE A 34 34.05 9.32 -27.25
C ILE A 34 32.76 8.47 -27.23
N ALA A 35 32.55 7.59 -28.21
CA ALA A 35 31.38 6.71 -28.25
C ALA A 35 31.31 5.79 -27.02
N MET A 36 32.44 5.20 -26.59
CA MET A 36 32.48 4.38 -25.38
C MET A 36 32.23 5.20 -24.11
N PHE A 37 32.76 6.43 -24.04
CA PHE A 37 32.51 7.32 -22.91
C PHE A 37 31.03 7.71 -22.82
N VAL A 38 30.42 8.14 -23.94
CA VAL A 38 29.00 8.50 -23.99
C VAL A 38 28.12 7.30 -23.70
N LEU A 39 28.47 6.09 -24.18
CA LEU A 39 27.71 4.87 -23.93
C LEU A 39 27.76 4.48 -22.46
N THR A 40 28.93 4.51 -21.82
CA THR A 40 29.05 4.17 -20.39
C THR A 40 28.29 5.17 -19.53
N VAL A 41 28.41 6.47 -19.79
CA VAL A 41 27.65 7.53 -19.11
C VAL A 41 26.15 7.37 -19.33
N GLY A 42 25.72 7.02 -20.55
CA GLY A 42 24.32 6.77 -20.88
C GLY A 42 23.73 5.58 -20.12
N VAL A 43 24.46 4.47 -20.01
CA VAL A 43 24.02 3.29 -19.24
C VAL A 43 23.96 3.59 -17.74
N LEU A 44 24.95 4.29 -17.20
CA LEU A 44 24.94 4.74 -15.80
C LEU A 44 23.73 5.63 -15.49
N ALA A 45 23.40 6.56 -16.38
CA ALA A 45 22.22 7.42 -16.24
C ALA A 45 20.92 6.61 -16.25
N LEU A 46 20.78 5.64 -17.16
CA LEU A 46 19.61 4.77 -17.22
C LEU A 46 19.45 3.92 -15.95
N LEU A 47 20.53 3.33 -15.44
CA LEU A 47 20.50 2.55 -14.19
C LEU A 47 20.08 3.42 -12.99
N ALA A 48 20.58 4.65 -12.91
CA ALA A 48 20.19 5.58 -11.85
C ALA A 48 18.69 5.93 -11.90
N THR A 49 18.12 6.14 -13.09
CA THR A 49 16.68 6.42 -13.23
C THR A 49 15.82 5.23 -12.84
N GLN A 50 16.24 4.01 -13.18
CA GLN A 50 15.51 2.78 -12.82
C GLN A 50 15.44 2.62 -11.29
N LEU A 51 16.53 2.88 -10.56
CA LEU A 51 16.53 2.79 -9.09
C LEU A 51 15.51 3.74 -8.44
N GLN A 52 15.38 4.97 -8.95
CA GLN A 52 14.42 5.93 -8.41
C GLN A 52 12.97 5.49 -8.66
N THR A 53 12.68 4.94 -9.84
CA THR A 53 11.33 4.45 -10.16
C THR A 53 10.89 3.29 -9.26
N VAL A 54 11.82 2.40 -8.91
CA VAL A 54 11.52 1.24 -8.05
C VAL A 54 11.11 1.68 -6.64
N VAL A 55 11.73 2.74 -6.10
CA VAL A 55 11.38 3.28 -4.78
C VAL A 55 9.97 3.88 -4.78
N ALA A 56 9.63 4.67 -5.80
CA ALA A 56 8.31 5.27 -5.94
C ALA A 56 7.20 4.20 -6.13
N VAL A 57 7.49 3.12 -6.87
CA VAL A 57 6.57 2.00 -7.07
C VAL A 57 6.31 1.28 -5.75
N ARG A 58 7.35 0.99 -4.95
CA ARG A 58 7.18 0.32 -3.65
C ARG A 58 6.36 1.14 -2.66
N GLU A 59 6.53 2.47 -2.65
CA GLU A 59 5.68 3.35 -1.85
C GLU A 59 4.22 3.29 -2.30
N ALA A 60 3.96 3.37 -3.60
CA ALA A 60 2.62 3.32 -4.17
C ALA A 60 1.92 1.96 -3.97
N GLU A 61 2.66 0.86 -4.08
CA GLU A 61 2.18 -0.49 -3.79
C GLU A 61 1.74 -0.61 -2.33
N GLY A 62 2.58 -0.15 -1.40
CA GLY A 62 2.26 -0.17 0.02
C GLY A 62 1.01 0.64 0.36
N GLN A 63 0.87 1.83 -0.22
CA GLN A 63 -0.33 2.65 -0.05
C GLN A 63 -1.60 1.96 -0.59
N THR A 64 -1.50 1.31 -1.74
CA THR A 64 -2.64 0.62 -2.36
C THR A 64 -3.10 -0.59 -1.52
N ILE A 65 -2.16 -1.39 -1.03
CA ILE A 65 -2.44 -2.54 -0.16
C ILE A 65 -3.14 -2.10 1.12
N VAL A 66 -2.61 -1.06 1.77
CA VAL A 66 -3.17 -0.53 3.03
C VAL A 66 -4.56 0.06 2.79
N ALA A 67 -4.75 0.78 1.68
CA ALA A 67 -6.03 1.35 1.30
C ALA A 67 -7.10 0.27 1.09
N GLN A 68 -6.77 -0.78 0.32
CA GLN A 68 -7.68 -1.89 0.07
C GLN A 68 -8.00 -2.65 1.36
N ALA A 69 -7.00 -2.90 2.21
CA ALA A 69 -7.22 -3.54 3.51
C ALA A 69 -8.17 -2.71 4.39
N ALA A 70 -7.97 -1.39 4.45
CA ALA A 70 -8.82 -0.50 5.23
C ALA A 70 -10.25 -0.42 4.68
N GLN A 71 -10.42 -0.41 3.36
CA GLN A 71 -11.73 -0.45 2.73
C GLN A 71 -12.48 -1.75 3.03
N ASN A 72 -11.83 -2.90 2.89
CA ASN A 72 -12.41 -4.19 3.27
C ASN A 72 -12.82 -4.23 4.74
N LEU A 73 -12.03 -3.60 5.62
CA LEU A 73 -12.39 -3.46 7.03
C LEU A 73 -13.61 -2.55 7.22
N ILE A 74 -13.70 -1.42 6.52
CA ILE A 74 -14.87 -0.52 6.55
C ILE A 74 -16.13 -1.25 6.11
N GLU A 75 -16.06 -2.01 5.03
CA GLU A 75 -17.17 -2.84 4.56
C GLU A 75 -17.54 -3.90 5.60
N GLY A 76 -16.54 -4.53 6.23
CA GLY A 76 -16.75 -5.45 7.34
C GLY A 76 -17.44 -4.80 8.55
N MET A 77 -17.04 -3.58 8.94
CA MET A 77 -17.69 -2.81 10.00
C MET A 77 -19.14 -2.50 9.66
N ALA A 78 -19.41 -2.17 8.40
CA ALA A 78 -20.77 -1.95 7.92
C ALA A 78 -21.60 -3.24 7.98
N ILE A 79 -21.05 -4.40 7.60
CA ILE A 79 -21.79 -5.68 7.60
C ILE A 79 -22.22 -6.11 9.01
N ASN A 80 -21.42 -5.81 10.04
CA ASN A 80 -21.71 -6.19 11.43
C ASN A 80 -21.90 -4.97 12.34
N PRO A 81 -23.01 -4.22 12.20
CA PRO A 81 -23.22 -3.03 12.97
C PRO A 81 -23.60 -3.33 14.43
N VAL A 82 -23.28 -2.38 15.30
CA VAL A 82 -23.79 -2.30 16.66
C VAL A 82 -25.21 -1.70 16.61
N LEU A 83 -26.12 -2.32 17.35
CA LEU A 83 -27.47 -1.83 17.53
C LEU A 83 -27.54 -1.08 18.87
N CYS A 84 -27.84 0.20 18.78
CA CYS A 84 -27.94 1.11 19.91
C CYS A 84 -29.41 1.30 20.32
N LYS A 85 -29.65 1.45 21.63
CA LYS A 85 -30.89 1.96 22.26
C LYS A 85 -30.51 2.84 23.45
N ASN A 86 -31.42 3.66 23.99
CA ASN A 86 -31.12 4.57 25.10
C ASN A 86 -30.57 3.86 26.35
N SER A 87 -31.07 2.67 26.65
CA SER A 87 -30.61 1.91 27.83
C SER A 87 -29.21 1.31 27.70
N ILE A 88 -28.51 1.45 26.55
CA ILE A 88 -27.16 0.91 26.35
C ILE A 88 -26.12 2.02 26.53
N PRO A 89 -25.21 1.90 27.53
CA PRO A 89 -24.14 2.86 27.70
C PRO A 89 -23.14 2.80 26.53
N GLY A 90 -22.70 3.96 26.05
CA GLY A 90 -21.79 4.10 24.89
C GLY A 90 -22.49 4.39 23.56
N CYS A 91 -23.82 4.51 23.58
CA CYS A 91 -24.70 4.78 22.43
C CYS A 91 -25.41 6.15 22.52
N GLU A 92 -25.13 6.95 23.55
CA GLU A 92 -25.79 8.22 23.85
C GLU A 92 -25.66 9.22 22.70
N ASP A 93 -24.55 9.17 21.98
CA ASP A 93 -24.24 10.05 20.87
C ASP A 93 -24.99 9.73 19.57
N VAL A 94 -25.63 8.55 19.50
CA VAL A 94 -26.43 8.11 18.35
C VAL A 94 -27.90 8.49 18.51
N MET A 95 -28.36 8.45 19.75
CA MET A 95 -29.76 8.67 20.10
C MET A 95 -30.11 10.14 19.97
N LEU A 96 -31.25 10.43 19.33
CA LEU A 96 -31.75 11.79 19.24
C LEU A 96 -32.51 12.16 20.51
N PRO A 97 -32.61 13.48 20.81
CA PRO A 97 -33.46 13.95 21.88
C PRO A 97 -34.90 13.47 21.66
N GLY A 98 -35.43 12.71 22.62
CA GLY A 98 -36.79 12.17 22.56
C GLY A 98 -36.92 10.76 21.96
N ASP A 99 -35.81 10.12 21.54
CA ASP A 99 -35.85 8.69 21.26
C ASP A 99 -36.28 7.94 22.54
N SER A 100 -37.06 6.85 22.40
CA SER A 100 -37.43 5.95 23.49
C SER A 100 -36.57 4.67 23.46
N ASP A 101 -36.66 3.85 24.50
CA ASP A 101 -35.94 2.56 24.56
C ASP A 101 -36.37 1.53 23.49
N ASP A 102 -37.51 1.76 22.84
CA ASP A 102 -38.02 0.94 21.74
C ASP A 102 -37.34 1.27 20.40
N LEU A 103 -36.72 2.45 20.28
CA LEU A 103 -36.03 2.86 19.06
C LEU A 103 -34.63 2.28 19.02
N ILE A 104 -34.31 1.65 17.88
CA ILE A 104 -33.02 1.04 17.63
C ILE A 104 -32.32 1.80 16.51
N ARG A 105 -31.13 2.31 16.79
CA ARG A 105 -30.28 2.94 15.78
C ARG A 105 -29.06 2.09 15.46
N ARG A 106 -28.68 2.09 14.19
CA ARG A 106 -27.51 1.36 13.68
C ARG A 106 -26.27 2.23 13.75
N ARG A 107 -25.15 1.65 14.15
CA ARG A 107 -23.83 2.28 14.07
C ARG A 107 -22.77 1.26 13.63
N ASN A 108 -21.78 1.69 12.87
CA ASN A 108 -20.68 0.81 12.46
C ASN A 108 -19.80 0.40 13.66
N ASP A 109 -19.67 1.27 14.66
CA ASP A 109 -18.99 0.97 15.93
C ASP A 109 -19.45 1.93 17.04
N ALA A 110 -19.68 1.45 18.26
CA ALA A 110 -20.05 2.30 19.41
C ALA A 110 -18.92 2.37 20.46
N PHE A 111 -18.93 3.39 21.34
CA PHE A 111 -17.84 3.56 22.30
C PHE A 111 -18.05 2.61 23.48
N ARG A 112 -17.32 1.48 23.49
CA ARG A 112 -17.44 0.42 24.51
C ARG A 112 -18.90 -0.03 24.76
N PRO A 113 -19.69 -0.38 23.73
CA PRO A 113 -21.04 -0.88 23.92
C PRO A 113 -20.94 -2.19 24.69
N GLN A 114 -21.55 -2.20 25.87
CA GLN A 114 -21.65 -3.39 26.71
C GLN A 114 -22.87 -4.19 26.23
N LEU A 115 -22.66 -5.13 25.31
CA LEU A 115 -23.74 -6.00 24.84
C LEU A 115 -23.89 -7.17 25.81
N LYS A 116 -25.10 -7.38 26.34
CA LYS A 116 -25.42 -8.57 27.12
C LYS A 116 -25.64 -9.75 26.17
N VAL A 117 -24.61 -10.57 25.98
CA VAL A 117 -24.70 -11.83 25.23
C VAL A 117 -24.70 -12.96 26.25
N ASN A 118 -25.78 -13.74 26.31
CA ASN A 118 -25.92 -14.88 27.23
C ASN A 118 -25.58 -14.51 28.69
N SER A 119 -26.14 -13.41 29.19
CA SER A 119 -25.94 -12.88 30.55
C SER A 119 -24.51 -12.41 30.89
N LYS A 120 -23.60 -12.37 29.92
CA LYS A 120 -22.25 -11.77 30.04
C LYS A 120 -22.19 -10.48 29.24
N SER A 121 -21.55 -9.47 29.83
CA SER A 121 -21.32 -8.19 29.18
C SER A 121 -20.05 -8.28 28.34
N GLU A 122 -20.18 -8.19 27.02
CA GLU A 122 -19.04 -8.16 26.10
C GLU A 122 -18.95 -6.77 25.44
N THR A 123 -17.75 -6.18 25.43
CA THR A 123 -17.49 -4.94 24.69
C THR A 123 -17.31 -5.25 23.21
N LEU A 124 -18.23 -4.77 22.38
CA LEU A 124 -18.17 -4.94 20.92
C LEU A 124 -17.67 -3.64 20.29
N SER A 125 -16.35 -3.42 20.28
CA SER A 125 -15.80 -2.23 19.62
C SER A 125 -14.55 -2.52 18.80
N TYR A 126 -14.48 -1.86 17.64
CA TYR A 126 -13.30 -1.79 16.79
C TYR A 126 -12.24 -0.81 17.34
N ARG A 127 -12.61 0.05 18.29
CA ARG A 127 -11.71 1.06 18.86
C ARG A 127 -10.76 0.49 19.90
N PHE A 128 -9.53 1.02 19.90
CA PHE A 128 -8.48 0.64 20.84
C PHE A 128 -7.93 1.86 21.57
N SER A 129 -7.53 1.68 22.83
CA SER A 129 -6.88 2.74 23.60
C SER A 129 -5.44 2.99 23.16
N ASN A 130 -4.77 1.95 22.65
CA ASN A 130 -3.37 1.98 22.24
C ASN A 130 -3.23 1.42 20.83
N PRO A 131 -2.24 1.88 20.05
CA PRO A 131 -1.92 1.30 18.76
C PRO A 131 -1.53 -0.18 18.89
N ILE A 132 -1.92 -0.96 17.88
CA ILE A 132 -1.65 -2.39 17.79
C ILE A 132 -0.58 -2.65 16.75
N LYS A 133 0.40 -3.48 17.09
CA LYS A 133 1.34 -4.04 16.11
C LYS A 133 0.66 -5.16 15.34
N VAL A 134 0.68 -5.07 14.02
CA VAL A 134 0.05 -6.04 13.12
C VAL A 134 0.67 -7.43 13.30
N ARG A 135 -0.19 -8.47 13.28
CA ARG A 135 0.22 -9.87 13.39
C ARG A 135 -0.37 -10.70 12.24
N SER A 136 0.32 -11.76 11.85
CA SER A 136 -0.24 -12.72 10.89
C SER A 136 -1.40 -13.50 11.50
N CYS A 137 -2.31 -13.98 10.64
CA CYS A 137 -3.45 -14.81 11.05
C CYS A 137 -3.04 -16.08 11.82
N SER A 138 -1.84 -16.61 11.57
CA SER A 138 -1.30 -17.77 12.29
C SER A 138 -0.92 -17.48 13.76
N LYS A 139 -0.61 -16.22 14.09
CA LYS A 139 -0.25 -15.78 15.44
C LYS A 139 -1.39 -15.01 16.13
N ASN A 140 -2.39 -14.58 15.38
CA ASN A 140 -3.49 -13.77 15.89
C ASN A 140 -4.68 -14.65 16.30
N ALA A 141 -5.07 -14.57 17.58
CA ALA A 141 -6.21 -15.31 18.13
C ALA A 141 -7.58 -14.88 17.56
N TRP A 142 -7.65 -13.69 16.94
CA TRP A 142 -8.87 -13.14 16.32
C TRP A 142 -9.21 -13.77 14.97
N CYS A 143 -8.20 -14.34 14.31
CA CYS A 143 -8.36 -14.93 13.00
C CYS A 143 -9.00 -16.33 13.14
N LYS A 144 -10.30 -16.45 12.85
CA LYS A 144 -11.04 -17.71 13.04
C LYS A 144 -11.06 -18.50 11.73
N LYS A 145 -10.44 -19.67 11.72
CA LYS A 145 -10.54 -20.61 10.58
C LYS A 145 -11.79 -21.47 10.73
N ASN A 146 -12.64 -21.47 9.70
CA ASN A 146 -13.72 -22.44 9.49
C ASN A 146 -14.67 -22.63 10.69
N LYS A 147 -15.21 -21.55 11.22
CA LYS A 147 -16.35 -21.62 12.15
C LYS A 147 -17.62 -21.23 11.42
N THR A 148 -18.60 -22.12 11.42
CA THR A 148 -19.93 -21.89 10.83
C THR A 148 -20.83 -21.05 11.73
N ASP A 149 -20.62 -21.12 13.05
CA ASP A 149 -21.37 -20.34 14.04
C ASP A 149 -20.43 -19.35 14.74
N LEU A 150 -20.42 -18.12 14.22
CA LEU A 150 -19.70 -16.99 14.81
C LEU A 150 -20.70 -16.05 15.51
N ASN A 151 -20.42 -15.70 16.77
CA ASN A 151 -21.16 -14.63 17.42
C ASN A 151 -20.72 -13.25 16.88
N LYS A 152 -21.50 -12.19 17.15
CA LYS A 152 -21.17 -10.82 16.67
C LYS A 152 -19.75 -10.38 17.03
N ARG A 153 -19.25 -10.75 18.22
CA ARG A 153 -17.88 -10.46 18.64
C ARG A 153 -16.83 -11.19 17.81
N GLN A 154 -17.07 -12.46 17.52
CA GLN A 154 -16.17 -13.28 16.72
C GLN A 154 -16.13 -12.82 15.26
N ILE A 155 -17.23 -12.31 14.71
CA ILE A 155 -17.24 -11.67 13.38
C ILE A 155 -16.39 -10.40 13.39
N LEU A 156 -16.53 -9.55 14.42
CA LEU A 156 -15.70 -8.36 14.60
C LEU A 156 -14.21 -8.71 14.70
N GLU A 157 -13.88 -9.70 15.52
CA GLU A 157 -12.51 -10.21 15.66
C GLU A 157 -11.99 -10.75 14.32
N ASP A 158 -12.79 -11.49 13.57
CA ASP A 158 -12.40 -12.04 12.28
C ASP A 158 -12.12 -10.93 11.24
N HIS A 159 -12.92 -9.87 11.21
CA HIS A 159 -12.67 -8.69 10.36
C HIS A 159 -11.32 -8.04 10.68
N LEU A 160 -11.02 -7.83 11.98
CA LEU A 160 -9.73 -7.29 12.42
C LEU A 160 -8.57 -8.24 12.13
N GLY A 161 -8.76 -9.55 12.34
CA GLY A 161 -7.76 -10.58 12.06
C GLY A 161 -7.40 -10.64 10.58
N LYS A 162 -8.41 -10.58 9.69
CA LYS A 162 -8.21 -10.51 8.23
C LYS A 162 -7.52 -9.22 7.83
N PHE A 163 -7.91 -8.09 8.40
CA PHE A 163 -7.25 -6.81 8.16
C PHE A 163 -5.76 -6.87 8.50
N GLU A 164 -5.42 -7.36 9.71
CA GLU A 164 -4.02 -7.54 10.11
C GLU A 164 -3.27 -8.50 9.18
N ASP A 165 -3.90 -9.61 8.79
CA ASP A 165 -3.26 -10.59 7.90
C ASP A 165 -2.99 -10.04 6.50
N THR A 166 -3.92 -9.26 5.94
CA THR A 166 -3.72 -8.58 4.66
C THR A 166 -2.55 -7.60 4.73
N LEU A 167 -2.47 -6.79 5.80
CA LEU A 167 -1.34 -5.88 6.01
C LEU A 167 -0.02 -6.63 6.16
N PHE A 168 -0.01 -7.68 6.97
CA PHE A 168 1.19 -8.48 7.23
C PHE A 168 1.73 -9.15 5.95
N LYS A 169 0.83 -9.69 5.11
CA LYS A 169 1.20 -10.35 3.85
C LYS A 169 1.61 -9.37 2.77
N GLY A 170 0.95 -8.22 2.70
CA GLY A 170 1.22 -7.21 1.68
C GLY A 170 2.50 -6.40 1.96
N LEU A 171 2.95 -6.33 3.21
CA LEU A 171 4.15 -5.59 3.61
C LEU A 171 5.05 -6.44 4.52
N PRO A 172 5.68 -7.52 4.01
CA PRO A 172 6.37 -8.53 4.82
C PRO A 172 7.63 -8.03 5.53
N GLU A 173 8.29 -7.00 4.99
CA GLU A 173 9.55 -6.44 5.52
C GLU A 173 9.33 -5.20 6.40
N ALA A 174 8.06 -4.81 6.63
CA ALA A 174 7.73 -3.58 7.34
C ALA A 174 7.28 -3.83 8.79
N ASP A 175 7.66 -2.92 9.68
CA ASP A 175 7.04 -2.83 11.02
C ASP A 175 5.75 -2.01 10.89
N ILE A 176 4.59 -2.67 10.97
CA ILE A 176 3.27 -2.07 10.75
C ILE A 176 2.50 -1.92 12.06
N TYR A 177 1.91 -0.76 12.24
CA TYR A 177 1.04 -0.42 13.37
C TYR A 177 -0.26 0.18 12.87
N TYR A 178 -1.34 -0.06 13.60
CA TYR A 178 -2.63 0.56 13.31
C TYR A 178 -3.38 0.95 14.58
N ILE A 179 -4.36 1.83 14.41
CA ILE A 179 -5.36 2.15 15.42
C ILE A 179 -6.67 2.53 14.74
N ILE A 180 -7.77 2.30 15.45
CA ILE A 180 -9.09 2.77 15.08
C ILE A 180 -9.55 3.66 16.24
N CYS A 181 -9.82 4.93 15.96
CA CYS A 181 -10.13 5.93 16.97
C CYS A 181 -10.97 7.06 16.40
N ASN A 182 -11.60 7.84 17.27
CA ASN A 182 -12.26 9.07 16.88
C ASN A 182 -11.20 10.14 16.59
N ASP A 183 -11.33 10.83 15.45
CA ASP A 183 -10.42 11.91 15.08
C ASP A 183 -11.10 12.97 14.23
N LYS A 184 -11.04 14.23 14.67
CA LYS A 184 -11.44 15.40 13.87
C LYS A 184 -10.26 16.15 13.27
N SER A 185 -9.05 15.93 13.79
CA SER A 185 -7.88 16.73 13.44
C SER A 185 -7.35 16.43 12.03
N GLY A 186 -7.49 15.18 11.56
CA GLY A 186 -6.92 14.75 10.29
C GLY A 186 -5.39 14.69 10.31
N VAL A 187 -4.76 14.78 11.48
CA VAL A 187 -3.31 14.69 11.64
C VAL A 187 -2.89 13.25 11.42
N LYS A 188 -1.99 13.05 10.46
CA LYS A 188 -1.47 11.71 10.11
C LYS A 188 -0.75 11.08 11.31
N PRO A 189 -0.78 9.74 11.44
CA PRO A 189 -0.01 9.06 12.47
C PRO A 189 1.49 9.16 12.17
N THR A 190 2.31 9.17 13.22
CA THR A 190 3.78 9.15 13.12
C THR A 190 4.33 7.95 13.88
N ILE A 191 5.62 7.63 13.71
CA ILE A 191 6.28 6.56 14.48
C ILE A 191 7.54 7.14 15.12
N ASN A 192 7.57 7.13 16.45
CA ASN A 192 8.71 7.57 17.25
C ASN A 192 9.21 6.36 18.06
N ASN A 193 10.51 6.04 17.98
CA ASN A 193 11.13 4.93 18.73
C ASN A 193 10.38 3.58 18.57
N ASN A 194 10.01 3.23 17.34
CA ASN A 194 9.21 2.04 17.01
C ASN A 194 7.82 1.99 17.66
N VAL A 195 7.32 3.09 18.21
CA VAL A 195 5.97 3.21 18.75
C VAL A 195 5.18 4.18 17.88
N MET A 196 4.03 3.72 17.39
CA MET A 196 3.12 4.57 16.64
C MET A 196 2.54 5.65 17.56
N GLN A 197 2.62 6.90 17.13
CA GLN A 197 1.89 8.02 17.69
C GLN A 197 0.65 8.24 16.83
N PRO A 198 -0.53 7.85 17.31
CA PRO A 198 -1.73 7.80 16.48
C PRO A 198 -2.34 9.18 16.20
N ASN A 199 -2.03 10.18 17.03
CA ASN A 199 -2.58 11.54 16.92
C ASN A 199 -4.11 11.54 16.80
N CYS A 200 -4.78 10.70 17.62
CA CYS A 200 -6.23 10.68 17.72
C CYS A 200 -6.67 11.84 18.60
N ASN A 201 -7.35 12.83 18.02
CA ASN A 201 -7.90 13.96 18.76
C ASN A 201 -9.38 14.10 18.40
N GLY A 202 -10.21 13.23 18.98
CA GLY A 202 -11.66 13.22 18.79
C GLY A 202 -12.37 12.69 20.02
N GLY A 203 -13.52 13.28 20.34
CA GLY A 203 -14.48 12.79 21.32
C GLY A 203 -15.39 11.71 20.74
N ALA A 204 -16.33 11.22 21.55
CA ALA A 204 -17.20 10.11 21.17
C ALA A 204 -18.16 10.41 20.00
N LYS A 205 -18.42 11.70 19.72
CA LYS A 205 -19.22 12.22 18.58
C LYS A 205 -18.42 12.50 17.31
N ASP A 206 -17.08 12.50 17.39
CA ASP A 206 -16.23 12.80 16.25
C ASP A 206 -16.13 11.57 15.32
N PRO A 207 -15.86 11.75 14.01
CA PRO A 207 -15.85 10.64 13.06
C PRO A 207 -14.77 9.60 13.40
N ILE A 208 -15.09 8.34 13.13
CA ILE A 208 -14.16 7.22 13.31
C ILE A 208 -13.14 7.24 12.17
N SER A 209 -11.87 7.08 12.51
CA SER A 209 -10.78 7.01 11.56
C SER A 209 -9.95 5.75 11.78
N ILE A 210 -9.60 5.09 10.68
CA ILE A 210 -8.59 4.03 10.65
C ILE A 210 -7.27 4.68 10.29
N LYS A 211 -6.27 4.53 11.15
CA LYS A 211 -4.92 5.05 10.94
C LYS A 211 -3.94 3.89 10.92
N VAL A 212 -3.08 3.86 9.91
CA VAL A 212 -2.03 2.85 9.74
C VAL A 212 -0.71 3.58 9.53
N ALA A 213 0.34 3.13 10.20
CA ALA A 213 1.68 3.63 10.00
C ALA A 213 2.65 2.45 9.90
N TRP A 214 3.60 2.51 8.97
CA TRP A 214 4.60 1.46 8.82
C TRP A 214 5.98 2.02 8.52
N GLN A 215 7.00 1.26 8.88
CA GLN A 215 8.39 1.59 8.59
C GLN A 215 8.97 0.58 7.61
N GLN A 216 9.63 1.06 6.55
CA GLN A 216 10.43 0.22 5.68
C GLN A 216 11.91 0.57 5.84
N ASN A 217 12.75 -0.45 5.82
CA ASN A 217 14.19 -0.26 5.78
C ASN A 217 14.59 0.27 4.40
N VAL A 218 15.39 1.32 4.39
CA VAL A 218 16.01 1.87 3.19
C VAL A 218 17.51 1.78 3.39
N GLU A 219 18.18 1.19 2.42
CA GLU A 219 19.63 1.14 2.42
C GLU A 219 20.18 2.56 2.26
N ARG A 220 20.63 3.13 3.39
CA ARG A 220 21.34 4.40 3.45
C ARG A 220 22.79 4.11 3.82
N SER A 221 23.71 4.95 3.36
CA SER A 221 25.16 4.78 3.58
C SER A 221 25.57 4.74 5.07
N ASP A 222 24.68 5.11 5.98
CA ASP A 222 24.85 5.06 7.44
C ASP A 222 24.17 3.84 8.11
N GLY A 223 23.49 2.96 7.36
CA GLY A 223 22.82 1.77 7.88
C GLY A 223 21.56 2.03 8.73
N SER A 224 21.08 3.28 8.81
CA SER A 224 20.05 3.70 9.78
C SER A 224 18.74 4.22 9.17
N GLY A 225 18.60 4.19 7.84
CA GLY A 225 17.46 4.77 7.15
C GLY A 225 16.18 3.95 7.28
N LYS A 226 15.31 4.26 8.24
CA LYS A 226 13.91 3.80 8.19
C LYS A 226 13.02 4.92 7.66
N VAL A 227 12.31 4.67 6.56
CA VAL A 227 11.29 5.60 6.06
C VAL A 227 9.94 5.25 6.67
N VAL A 228 9.28 6.25 7.23
CA VAL A 228 7.96 6.12 7.84
C VAL A 228 6.90 6.52 6.83
N TYR A 229 5.98 5.61 6.56
CA TYR A 229 4.79 5.86 5.77
C TYR A 229 3.56 5.84 6.66
N SER A 230 2.53 6.56 6.23
CA SER A 230 1.26 6.63 6.94
C SER A 230 0.09 6.63 5.97
N TYR A 231 -1.01 6.06 6.43
CA TYR A 231 -2.30 6.05 5.76
C TYR A 231 -3.40 6.36 6.78
N GLN A 232 -4.40 7.13 6.36
CA GLN A 232 -5.57 7.41 7.16
C GLN A 232 -6.82 7.44 6.30
N VAL A 233 -7.91 6.91 6.82
CA VAL A 233 -9.22 6.97 6.18
C VAL A 233 -10.30 7.17 7.24
N ARG A 234 -11.31 7.97 6.90
CA ARG A 234 -12.50 8.17 7.74
C ARG A 234 -13.56 7.14 7.37
N VAL A 235 -14.17 6.55 8.39
CA VAL A 235 -15.32 5.66 8.23
C VAL A 235 -16.55 6.55 8.06
N ALA A 236 -17.30 6.36 6.98
CA ALA A 236 -18.62 6.99 6.86
C ALA A 236 -19.59 6.29 7.82
N GLU A 237 -20.32 7.06 8.63
CA GLU A 237 -21.45 6.59 9.45
C GLU A 237 -22.78 6.88 8.77
#